data_AF-A0A431W0L4-F1
#
_entry.id   AF-A0A431W0L4-F1
#
_cell.length_a   1.000
_cell.length_b   1.000
_cell.length_c   1.000
_cell.angle_alpha   90.00
_cell.angle_beta   90.00
_cell.angle_gamma   90.00
#
_symmetry.space_group_name_H-M   'P 1'
#
loop_
_entity.id
_entity.type
_entity.pdbx_description
1 polymer ?
#
loop_
_entity_poly.entity_id
_entity_poly.type
_entity_poly.pdbx_seq_one_letter_code
_entity_poly.pdbx_strand_id
1 'polypeptide(L)'
;MTKLAITLDHLLKQAAQRGQPVQRSLGHGLQVRAAVNPRRLCLWRTEGVWEPGEASEREGRTCAKALGWGSYRLTWSKSGRYLTVEEEGGLL
;
A
#
# COMPACT_ATOMS: atom_id res chain seq x y z
N MET A 1 -14.39 -9.36 -6.39
CA MET A 1 -13.22 -8.48 -6.13
C MET A 1 -13.63 -7.03 -6.31
N THR A 2 -13.21 -6.14 -5.41
CA THR A 2 -13.51 -4.70 -5.51
C THR A 2 -12.59 -4.02 -6.53
N LYS A 3 -12.98 -2.84 -7.04
CA LYS A 3 -12.14 -2.02 -7.96
C LYS A 3 -10.77 -1.70 -7.35
N LEU A 4 -10.71 -1.51 -6.04
CA LEU A 4 -9.48 -1.30 -5.28
C LEU A 4 -8.57 -2.54 -5.33
N ALA A 5 -9.12 -3.73 -5.02
CA ALA A 5 -8.38 -4.99 -5.04
C ALA A 5 -7.73 -5.24 -6.41
N ILE A 6 -8.50 -5.08 -7.49
CA ILE A 6 -8.01 -5.23 -8.87
C ILE A 6 -6.89 -4.23 -9.16
N THR A 7 -7.04 -2.98 -8.73
CA THR A 7 -6.04 -1.94 -8.97
C THR A 7 -4.74 -2.23 -8.23
N LEU A 8 -4.80 -2.60 -6.94
CA LEU A 8 -3.62 -2.88 -6.12
C LEU A 8 -2.89 -4.15 -6.60
N ASP A 9 -3.62 -5.21 -6.92
CA ASP A 9 -3.06 -6.45 -7.46
C ASP A 9 -2.36 -6.19 -8.80
N HIS A 10 -2.98 -5.39 -9.68
CA HIS A 10 -2.36 -5.00 -10.94
C HIS A 10 -1.07 -4.19 -10.72
N LEU A 11 -1.03 -3.28 -9.73
CA LEU A 11 0.19 -2.52 -9.42
C LEU A 11 1.33 -3.43 -8.93
N LEU A 12 1.03 -4.40 -8.07
CA LEU A 12 2.01 -5.40 -7.64
C LEU A 12 2.51 -6.24 -8.81
N LYS A 13 1.61 -6.74 -9.66
CA LYS A 13 1.98 -7.48 -10.88
C LYS A 13 2.87 -6.66 -11.82
N GLN A 14 2.54 -5.38 -12.03
CA GLN A 14 3.36 -4.47 -12.83
C GLN A 14 4.74 -4.24 -12.19
N ALA A 15 4.81 -4.09 -10.87
CA ALA A 15 6.07 -3.94 -10.16
C ALA A 15 6.95 -5.20 -10.27
N ALA A 16 6.35 -6.40 -10.19
CA ALA A 16 7.05 -7.66 -10.45
C ALA A 16 7.56 -7.76 -11.89
N GLN A 17 6.70 -7.49 -12.88
CA GLN A 17 7.07 -7.56 -14.30
C GLN A 17 8.20 -6.61 -14.66
N ARG A 18 8.24 -5.42 -14.05
CA ARG A 18 9.25 -4.40 -14.33
C ARG A 18 10.48 -4.50 -13.45
N GLY A 19 10.47 -5.32 -12.41
CA GLY A 19 11.55 -5.40 -11.41
C GLY A 19 11.76 -4.10 -10.62
N GLN A 20 10.79 -3.16 -10.63
CA GLN A 20 10.90 -1.86 -9.97
C GLN A 20 9.55 -1.42 -9.39
N PRO A 21 9.54 -0.57 -8.34
CA PRO A 21 8.30 -0.11 -7.74
C PRO A 21 7.43 0.69 -8.72
N VAL A 22 6.11 0.49 -8.65
CA VAL A 22 5.14 1.20 -9.51
C VAL A 22 4.25 2.08 -8.64
N GLN A 23 4.06 3.33 -9.05
CA GLN A 23 3.26 4.33 -8.34
C GLN A 23 1.97 4.66 -9.10
N ARG A 24 0.88 4.89 -8.36
CA ARG A 24 -0.41 5.32 -8.91
C ARG A 24 -1.25 6.12 -7.90
N SER A 25 -2.03 7.07 -8.42
CA SER A 25 -3.07 7.78 -7.66
C SER A 25 -4.37 6.96 -7.65
N LEU A 26 -4.94 6.72 -6.46
CA LEU A 26 -6.19 5.98 -6.29
C LEU A 26 -7.44 6.88 -6.25
N GLY A 27 -7.27 8.21 -6.23
CA GLY A 27 -8.36 9.19 -6.07
C GLY A 27 -8.37 9.84 -4.70
N HIS A 28 -9.13 10.93 -4.53
CA HIS A 28 -9.21 11.71 -3.28
C HIS A 28 -7.84 12.08 -2.67
N GLY A 29 -6.84 12.30 -3.52
CA GLY A 29 -5.48 12.63 -3.11
C GLY A 29 -4.64 11.45 -2.60
N LEU A 30 -5.15 10.22 -2.53
CA LEU A 30 -4.39 9.05 -2.08
C LEU A 30 -3.45 8.54 -3.18
N GLN A 31 -2.17 8.44 -2.83
CA GLN A 31 -1.09 7.88 -3.65
C GLN A 31 -0.64 6.53 -3.07
N VAL A 32 -0.34 5.59 -3.97
CA VAL A 32 0.19 4.26 -3.67
C VAL A 32 1.48 4.04 -4.46
N ARG A 33 2.47 3.43 -3.82
CA ARG A 33 3.61 2.79 -4.50
C ARG A 33 3.67 1.32 -4.09
N ALA A 34 3.68 0.42 -5.06
CA ALA A 34 3.76 -1.02 -4.86
C ALA A 34 5.16 -1.55 -5.16
N ALA A 35 5.65 -2.48 -4.34
CA ALA A 35 6.88 -3.25 -4.51
C ALA A 35 6.60 -4.71 -4.17
N VAL A 36 7.38 -5.66 -4.73
CA VAL A 36 7.06 -7.09 -4.65
C VAL A 36 8.04 -7.93 -3.84
N ASN A 37 9.24 -7.42 -3.52
CA ASN A 37 10.25 -8.11 -2.73
C ASN A 37 10.79 -7.20 -1.61
N PRO A 38 10.20 -7.22 -0.40
CA PRO A 38 8.96 -7.92 -0.02
C PRO A 38 7.71 -7.28 -0.65
N ARG A 39 6.59 -8.02 -0.67
CA ARG A 39 5.29 -7.49 -1.11
C ARG A 39 4.86 -6.37 -0.16
N ARG A 40 4.88 -5.14 -0.69
CA ARG A 40 4.76 -3.92 0.11
C ARG A 40 4.02 -2.84 -0.66
N LEU A 41 3.15 -2.11 0.04
CA LEU A 41 2.54 -0.87 -0.41
C LEU A 41 3.04 0.29 0.45
N CYS A 42 3.45 1.38 -0.17
CA CYS A 42 3.66 2.66 0.50
C CYS A 42 2.50 3.59 0.13
N LEU A 43 1.86 4.20 1.13
CA LEU A 43 0.68 5.04 0.98
C LEU A 43 0.99 6.46 1.48
N TRP A 44 0.64 7.49 0.70
CA TRP A 44 0.74 8.90 1.11
C TRP A 44 -0.31 9.78 0.41
N ARG A 45 -0.55 11.02 0.89
CA ARG A 45 -1.58 11.94 0.37
C ARG A 45 -0.88 13.11 -0.31
N THR A 46 -1.46 13.58 -1.41
CA THR A 46 -0.91 14.69 -2.19
C THR A 46 -1.07 16.03 -1.47
N GLU A 47 -2.16 16.21 -0.72
CA GLU A 47 -2.49 17.46 -0.04
C GLU A 47 -2.62 17.27 1.48
N GLY A 48 -2.08 18.22 2.25
CA GLY A 48 -2.45 18.53 3.64
C GLY A 48 -2.40 17.37 4.63
N VAL A 49 -1.23 17.19 5.25
CA VAL A 49 -0.94 16.39 6.45
C VAL A 49 -1.61 15.01 6.49
N TRP A 50 -0.88 14.02 5.97
CA TRP A 50 -1.13 12.63 6.35
C TRP A 50 -0.75 12.47 7.83
N GLU A 51 -1.72 12.62 8.73
CA GLU A 51 -1.48 12.47 10.17
C GLU A 51 -1.40 10.99 10.56
N PRO A 52 -0.37 10.59 11.33
CA PRO A 52 -0.36 9.31 12.00
C PRO A 52 -1.57 9.13 12.90
N GLY A 53 -2.32 8.04 12.71
CA GLY A 53 -3.51 7.75 13.50
C GLY A 53 -4.44 6.71 12.88
N GLU A 54 -5.54 6.44 13.57
CA GLU A 54 -6.48 5.36 13.23
C GLU A 54 -7.07 5.49 11.83
N ALA A 55 -7.35 6.71 11.36
CA ALA A 55 -7.93 6.94 10.04
C ALA A 55 -6.97 6.49 8.91
N SER A 56 -5.73 6.95 8.97
CA SER A 56 -4.67 6.60 8.01
C SER A 56 -4.31 5.11 8.08
N GLU A 57 -4.26 4.53 9.28
CA GLU A 57 -4.07 3.10 9.44
C GLU A 57 -5.22 2.28 8.86
N ARG A 58 -6.46 2.74 9.02
CA ARG A 58 -7.64 2.09 8.41
C ARG A 58 -7.52 2.02 6.89
N GLU A 59 -6.96 3.03 6.24
CA GLU A 59 -6.66 2.98 4.80
C GLU A 59 -5.63 1.88 4.48
N GLY A 60 -4.55 1.78 5.26
CA GLY A 60 -3.57 0.70 5.16
C GLY A 60 -4.16 -0.70 5.34
N ARG A 61 -4.97 -0.90 6.39
CA ARG A 61 -5.70 -2.15 6.66
C ARG A 61 -6.67 -2.49 5.53
N THR A 62 -7.33 -1.49 4.96
CA THR A 62 -8.24 -1.66 3.83
C THR A 62 -7.48 -2.13 2.59
N CYS A 63 -6.29 -1.58 2.33
CA CYS A 63 -5.44 -2.03 1.23
C CYS A 63 -4.96 -3.48 1.43
N ALA A 64 -4.47 -3.83 2.61
CA ALA A 64 -4.07 -5.20 2.94
C ALA A 64 -5.23 -6.19 2.77
N LYS A 65 -6.40 -5.85 3.31
CA LYS A 65 -7.62 -6.66 3.18
C LYS A 65 -8.08 -6.81 1.73
N ALA A 66 -7.98 -5.75 0.93
CA ALA A 66 -8.32 -5.79 -0.49
C ALA A 66 -7.39 -6.73 -1.28
N LEU A 67 -6.12 -6.83 -0.88
CA LEU A 67 -5.14 -7.76 -1.45
C LEU A 67 -5.24 -9.18 -0.89
N GLY A 68 -6.04 -9.41 0.15
CA GLY A 68 -6.17 -10.73 0.78
C GLY A 68 -4.99 -11.12 1.66
N TRP A 69 -4.19 -10.15 2.13
CA TRP A 69 -3.06 -10.42 3.02
C TRP A 69 -3.58 -10.91 4.38
N GLY A 70 -3.28 -12.17 4.72
CA GLY A 70 -3.71 -12.80 5.97
C GLY A 70 -2.99 -12.24 7.20
N SER A 71 -1.71 -11.91 7.05
CA SER A 71 -0.89 -11.20 8.03
C SER A 71 -0.16 -10.05 7.36
N TYR A 72 -0.11 -8.90 8.01
CA TYR A 72 0.58 -7.72 7.49
C TYR A 72 1.03 -6.80 8.61
N ARG A 73 2.07 -6.02 8.32
CA ARG A 73 2.60 -4.99 9.20
C ARG A 73 2.29 -3.61 8.65
N LEU A 74 1.86 -2.72 9.54
CA LEU A 74 1.77 -1.29 9.30
C LEU A 74 2.99 -0.61 9.92
N THR A 75 3.69 0.21 9.15
CA THR A 75 4.86 0.93 9.63
C THR A 75 4.88 2.34 9.07
N TRP A 76 4.89 3.31 9.98
CA TRP A 76 5.04 4.71 9.64
C TRP A 76 6.48 5.04 9.26
N SER A 77 6.66 5.93 8.30
CA SER A 77 7.97 6.54 8.07
C SER A 77 8.41 7.32 9.31
N LYS A 78 9.72 7.44 9.54
CA LYS A 78 10.25 8.26 10.67
C LYS A 78 9.74 9.70 10.66
N SER A 79 9.42 10.22 9.47
CA SER A 79 8.86 11.56 9.27
C SER A 79 7.33 11.63 9.35
N GLY A 80 6.64 10.50 9.54
CA GLY A 80 5.17 10.42 9.51
C GLY A 80 4.52 10.66 8.14
N ARG A 81 5.31 10.84 7.08
CA ARG A 81 4.83 11.27 5.76
C ARG A 81 4.12 10.18 4.96
N TYR A 82 4.42 8.92 5.23
CA TYR A 82 3.80 7.79 4.53
C TYR A 82 3.63 6.59 5.46
N LEU A 83 2.63 5.78 5.15
CA LEU A 83 2.36 4.51 5.80
C LEU A 83 2.81 3.38 4.88
N THR A 84 3.59 2.45 5.42
CA THR A 84 3.98 1.23 4.74
C THR A 84 3.09 0.09 5.21
N VAL A 85 2.58 -0.69 4.26
CA VAL A 85 1.83 -1.92 4.48
C VAL A 85 2.66 -3.05 3.86
N GLU A 86 3.09 -4.02 4.66
CA GLU A 86 3.93 -5.13 4.20
C GLU A 86 3.28 -6.46 4.55
N GLU A 87 3.22 -7.38 3.59
CA GLU A 87 2.71 -8.75 3.83
C GLU A 87 3.70 -9.51 4.72
N GLU A 88 3.24 -9.95 5.90
CA GLU A 88 4.04 -10.77 6.79
C GLU A 88 3.93 -12.24 6.38
N GLY A 89 5.06 -12.90 6.19
CA GLY A 89 5.07 -14.32 5.80
C GLY A 89 4.82 -14.56 4.32
N GLY A 90 5.10 -13.58 3.45
CA GLY A 90 5.17 -13.75 1.99
C GLY A 90 6.33 -14.66 1.55
N LEU A 91 6.35 -15.89 2.04
CA LEU A 91 7.14 -16.99 1.53
C LEU A 91 6.16 -18.00 0.94
N LEU A 92 6.43 -18.35 -0.32
CA LEU A 92 5.81 -19.34 -1.21
C LEU A 92 4.84 -18.74 -2.24
#